data_AF-A0AAF0QJL2-F1
#
_entry.id   AF-A0AAF0QJL2-F1
#
_cell.length_a   1.000
_cell.length_b   1.000
_cell.length_c   1.000
_cell.angle_alpha   90.00
_cell.angle_beta   90.00
_cell.angle_gamma   90.00
#
_symmetry.space_group_name_H-M   'P 1'
#
loop_
_entity.id
_entity.type
_entity.pdbx_description
1 polymer ?
#
loop_
_entity_poly.entity_id
_entity_poly.type
_entity_poly.pdbx_seq_one_letter_code
_entity_poly.pdbx_strand_id
1 'polypeptide(L)' 'MRDVGNRLINEELDYDKEKLKILHNESIALLNCWQRSTYEAIISSVDNEEGTLFFIHDHGGMG' A
#
# COMPACT_ATOMS: atom_id res chain seq x y z
N MET A 1 4.42 26.60 1.63
CA MET A 1 5.53 26.97 0.73
C MET A 1 6.00 25.66 0.10
N ARG A 2 5.59 25.36 -1.14
CA ARG A 2 5.97 24.12 -1.83
C ARG A 2 7.45 24.24 -2.17
N ASP A 3 8.23 23.27 -1.71
CA ASP A 3 9.68 23.22 -1.92
C ASP A 3 9.99 23.38 -3.42
N VAL A 4 10.99 24.16 -3.78
CA VAL A 4 11.52 24.26 -5.16
C VAL A 4 12.29 22.97 -5.51
N GLY A 5 11.86 21.84 -4.96
CA GLY A 5 12.39 20.51 -5.16
C GLY A 5 11.85 19.87 -6.44
N ASN A 6 12.45 18.73 -6.77
CA ASN A 6 12.21 17.95 -7.98
C ASN A 6 10.71 17.86 -8.30
N ARG A 7 10.31 18.48 -9.42
CA ARG A 7 8.92 18.55 -9.89
C ARG A 7 8.27 17.17 -9.94
N LEU A 8 9.03 16.14 -10.33
CA LEU A 8 8.54 14.77 -10.42
C LEU A 8 8.17 14.21 -9.04
N ILE A 9 8.92 14.53 -8.00
CA ILE A 9 8.61 14.11 -6.62
C ILE A 9 7.34 14.83 -6.14
N ASN A 10 7.21 16.11 -6.47
CA ASN A 10 6.01 16.86 -6.10
C ASN A 10 4.76 16.32 -6.80
N GLU A 11 4.86 15.96 -8.08
CA GLU A 11 3.78 15.33 -8.84
C GLU A 11 3.42 13.95 -8.27
N GLU A 12 4.42 13.13 -7.90
CA GLU A 12 4.21 11.82 -7.24
C GLU A 12 3.60 11.93 -5.83
N LEU A 13 3.73 13.07 -5.15
CA LEU A 13 3.17 13.30 -3.82
C LEU A 13 1.83 14.06 -3.84
N ASP A 14 1.41 14.61 -4.98
CA ASP A 14 0.17 15.38 -5.15
C ASP A 14 -1.04 14.47 -5.48
N TYR A 15 -1.18 13.39 -4.71
CA TYR A 15 -2.32 12.48 -4.82
C TYR A 15 -3.35 12.71 -3.70
N ASP A 16 -4.61 12.38 -4.00
CA ASP A 16 -5.71 12.48 -3.05
C ASP A 16 -5.66 11.33 -2.04
N LYS A 17 -5.05 11.61 -0.89
CA LYS A 17 -4.91 10.67 0.23
C LYS A 17 -6.24 10.17 0.76
N GLU A 18 -7.29 11.00 0.78
CA GLU A 18 -8.61 10.61 1.28
C GLU A 18 -9.26 9.62 0.32
N LYS A 19 -9.18 9.89 -0.99
CA LYS A 19 -9.66 8.96 -2.01
C LYS A 19 -8.92 7.62 -1.95
N LEU A 20 -7.59 7.64 -1.81
CA LEU A 20 -6.79 6.42 -1.67
C LEU A 20 -7.15 5.63 -0.41
N LYS A 21 -7.44 6.31 0.70
CA LYS A 21 -7.86 5.66 1.95
C LYS A 21 -9.23 4.99 1.82
N ILE A 22 -10.17 5.62 1.11
CA ILE A 22 -11.48 5.02 0.82
C ILE A 22 -11.29 3.74 -0.01
N LEU A 23 -10.56 3.85 -1.12
CA LEU A 23 -10.28 2.71 -2.02
C LEU A 23 -9.60 1.56 -1.26
N HIS A 24 -8.64 1.88 -0.41
CA HIS A 24 -7.94 0.92 0.43
C HIS A 24 -8.89 0.14 1.35
N ASN A 25 -9.80 0.83 2.03
CA ASN A 25 -10.78 0.18 2.89
C ASN A 25 -11.73 -0.75 2.11
N GLU A 26 -12.14 -0.33 0.91
CA GLU A 26 -12.96 -1.15 0.01
C GLU A 26 -12.21 -2.42 -0.42
N SER A 27 -10.95 -2.29 -0.84
CA SER A 27 -10.12 -3.43 -1.25
C SER A 27 -9.86 -4.43 -0.11
N ILE A 28 -9.60 -3.95 1.10
CA ILE A 28 -9.39 -4.81 2.28
C ILE A 28 -10.63 -5.63 2.62
N ALA A 29 -11.82 -5.07 2.40
CA ALA A 29 -13.08 -5.77 2.63
C ALA A 29 -13.29 -6.94 1.66
N LEU A 30 -12.62 -6.95 0.50
CA LEU A 30 -12.73 -7.97 -0.54
C LEU A 30 -11.69 -9.09 -0.41
N LEU A 31 -10.70 -8.95 0.48
CA LEU A 31 -9.65 -9.96 0.65
C LEU A 31 -10.21 -11.25 1.25
N ASN A 32 -9.79 -12.39 0.70
CA ASN A 32 -10.04 -13.68 1.35
C ASN A 32 -9.16 -13.83 2.61
N CYS A 33 -9.45 -14.85 3.44
CA CYS A 33 -8.76 -15.04 4.71
C CYS A 33 -7.23 -15.17 4.59
N TRP A 34 -6.74 -15.79 3.52
CA TRP A 34 -5.30 -15.95 3.26
C TRP A 34 -4.65 -14.64 2.87
N GLN A 35 -5.22 -13.94 1.88
CA GLN A 35 -4.74 -12.63 1.43
C GLN A 35 -4.77 -11.60 2.57
N ARG A 36 -5.82 -11.62 3.39
CA ARG A 36 -5.92 -10.76 4.58
C ARG A 36 -4.80 -11.04 5.58
N SER A 37 -4.51 -12.31 5.86
CA SER A 37 -3.43 -12.69 6.79
C SER A 37 -2.06 -12.22 6.29
N THR A 38 -1.80 -12.35 4.99
CA THR A 38 -0.58 -11.83 4.36
C THR A 38 -0.51 -10.31 4.41
N TYR A 39 -1.61 -9.63 4.10
CA TYR A 39 -1.73 -8.18 4.17
C TYR A 39 -1.43 -7.65 5.58
N GLU A 40 -2.04 -8.24 6.61
CA GLU A 40 -1.82 -7.84 8.01
C GLU A 40 -0.36 -8.01 8.45
N ALA A 41 0.30 -9.09 8.03
CA ALA A 41 1.72 -9.31 8.30
C ALA A 41 2.63 -8.25 7.65
N ILE A 42 2.32 -7.85 6.40
CA ILE A 42 3.07 -6.81 5.69
C ILE A 42 2.90 -5.46 6.39
N ILE A 43 1.66 -5.05 6.68
CA ILE A 43 1.39 -3.78 7.34
C ILE A 43 2.04 -3.72 8.72
N SER A 44 1.94 -4.79 9.52
CA SER A 44 2.61 -4.85 10.81
C SER A 44 4.11 -4.67 10.68
N SER A 45 4.74 -5.25 9.65
CA SER A 45 6.18 -5.11 9.43
C SER A 45 6.59 -3.69 9.03
N VAL A 46 5.74 -3.00 8.27
CA VAL A 46 5.90 -1.58 7.93
C VAL A 46 5.76 -0.70 9.17
N ASP A 47 4.71 -0.91 9.97
CA ASP A 47 4.42 -0.13 11.17
C ASP A 47 5.51 -0.31 12.26
N ASN A 48 6.16 -1.49 12.29
CA ASN A 48 7.26 -1.80 13.18
C ASN A 48 8.65 -1.45 12.60
N GLU A 49 8.72 -0.87 11.40
CA GLU A 49 9.96 -0.51 10.70
C GLU A 49 10.95 -1.68 10.55
N GLU A 50 10.45 -2.92 10.45
CA GLU A 50 11.26 -4.14 10.44
C GLU A 50 12.05 -4.34 9.14
N GLY A 51 11.66 -3.67 8.05
CA GLY A 51 12.35 -3.73 6.76
C GLY A 51 12.35 -5.11 6.10
N THR A 52 11.29 -5.90 6.33
CA THR A 52 11.18 -7.28 5.84
C THR A 52 10.83 -7.35 4.35
N LEU A 53 11.48 -8.27 3.61
CA LEU A 53 11.17 -8.55 2.21
C LEU A 53 10.09 -9.64 2.10
N PHE A 54 8.99 -9.32 1.42
CA PHE A 54 7.90 -10.25 1.15
C PHE A 54 7.89 -10.68 -0.31
N PHE A 55 7.86 -11.98 -0.57
CA PHE A 55 7.63 -12.55 -1.91
C PHE A 55 6.22 -13.11 -1.97
N ILE A 56 5.34 -12.45 -2.73
CA ILE A 56 3.97 -12.90 -2.95
C ILE A 56 3.95 -13.74 -4.22
N HIS A 57 3.70 -15.04 -4.07
CA HIS A 57 3.48 -15.95 -5.19
C HIS A 57 1.99 -16.20 -5.32
N ASP A 58 1.35 -15.57 -6.30
CA ASP A 58 -0.03 -15.87 -6.66
C ASP A 58 -0.09 -16.65 -7.98
N HIS A 59 -1.00 -17.62 -8.07
CA HIS A 59 -1.22 -18.38 -9.29
C HIS A 59 -2.02 -17.52 -10.28
N GLY A 60 -1.34 -16.58 -10.93
CA GLY A 60 -1.79 -15.86 -12.12
C GLY A 60 -3.22 -15.29 -12.06
N GLY A 61 -3.37 -14.06 -11.56
CA GLY A 61 -4.50 -13.23 -11.97
C GLY A 61 -5.24 -12.39 -10.93
N MET A 62 -4.69 -12.12 -9.76
CA MET A 62 -5.17 -11.00 -8.93
C MET A 62 -3.97 -10.14 -8.56
N GLY A 63 -3.80 -9.08 -9.36
CA GLY A 63 -2.88 -7.98 -9.05
C GLY A 63 -3.41 -7.11 -7.93
#